data_AF-A0A918BMT0-F1
#
_entry.id   AF-A0A918BMT0-F1
#
_cell.length_a   1.000
_cell.length_b   1.000
_cell.length_c   1.000
_cell.angle_alpha   90.00
_cell.angle_beta   90.00
_cell.angle_gamma   90.00
#
_symmetry.space_group_name_H-M   'P 1'
#
loop_
_entity.id
_entity.type
_entity.pdbx_description
1 polymer ?
#
loop_
_entity_poly.entity_id
_entity_poly.type
_entity_poly.pdbx_seq_one_letter_code
_entity_poly.pdbx_strand_id
1 'polypeptide(L)'
;MAVSRTQRMHLVLAGGRDSDQEELDALTLQLRERLLELDVDRVELDRSGAVPAGAKPADALAVGVLVVTAAPFVLRSAVDLVRTWIETRPVRTVSITLGEDSLELEAVSPADQQRLIEAFLAARDQEREPADGQDG
;
A
#
# COMPACT_ATOMS: atom_id res chain seq x y z
N MET A 1 24.14 4.05 17.37
CA MET A 1 23.36 4.21 16.13
C MET A 1 21.98 3.62 16.41
N ALA A 2 20.92 4.42 16.32
CA ALA A 2 19.57 3.91 16.48
C ALA A 2 19.31 2.93 15.31
N VAL A 3 18.98 1.69 15.63
CA VAL A 3 18.42 0.77 14.64
C VAL A 3 17.09 1.37 14.20
N SER A 4 17.08 1.96 13.00
CA SER A 4 15.85 2.43 12.37
C SER A 4 14.94 1.21 12.20
N ARG A 5 13.83 1.15 12.94
CA ARG A 5 12.85 0.07 12.80
C ARG A 5 12.18 0.24 11.45
N THR A 6 12.54 -0.59 10.48
CA THR A 6 11.86 -0.66 9.18
C THR A 6 10.54 -1.41 9.31
N GLN A 7 9.56 -1.01 8.51
CA GLN A 7 8.23 -1.61 8.45
C GLN A 7 7.94 -2.01 7.00
N ARG A 8 7.18 -3.10 6.84
CA ARG A 8 6.78 -3.62 5.53
C ARG A 8 5.40 -3.12 5.17
N MET A 9 5.30 -2.51 4.00
CA MET A 9 4.07 -2.09 3.35
C MET A 9 3.84 -2.96 2.13
N HIS A 10 2.73 -3.67 2.12
CA HIS A 10 2.24 -4.43 0.98
C HIS A 10 1.31 -3.54 0.17
N LEU A 11 1.52 -3.51 -1.14
CA LEU A 11 0.71 -2.77 -2.09
C LEU A 11 0.14 -3.79 -3.08
N VAL A 12 -1.17 -3.86 -3.18
CA VAL A 12 -1.89 -4.72 -4.12
C VAL A 12 -2.61 -3.83 -5.11
N LEU A 13 -2.23 -3.92 -6.38
CA LEU A 13 -2.87 -3.20 -7.48
C LEU A 13 -3.85 -4.15 -8.16
N ALA A 14 -5.10 -3.72 -8.28
CA ALA A 14 -6.10 -4.41 -9.07
C ALA A 14 -6.38 -3.63 -10.36
N GLY A 15 -6.17 -4.29 -11.49
CA GLY A 15 -6.52 -3.75 -12.82
C GLY A 15 -8.03 -3.60 -12.98
N GLY A 16 -8.45 -2.79 -13.96
CA GLY A 16 -9.85 -2.77 -14.39
C GLY A 16 -10.21 -4.01 -15.22
N ARG A 17 -11.50 -4.19 -15.51
CA ARG A 17 -12.01 -5.27 -16.41
C ARG A 17 -11.44 -5.21 -17.83
N ASP A 18 -10.94 -4.04 -18.22
CA ASP A 18 -10.35 -3.74 -19.52
C ASP A 18 -8.80 -3.80 -19.48
N SER A 19 -8.18 -4.03 -18.31
CA SER A 19 -6.73 -4.12 -18.16
C SER A 19 -6.26 -5.58 -18.16
N ASP A 20 -5.27 -5.86 -19.00
CA ASP A 20 -4.59 -7.14 -19.07
C ASP A 20 -3.44 -7.24 -18.05
N GLN A 21 -3.00 -8.46 -17.75
CA GLN A 21 -1.92 -8.72 -16.81
C GLN A 21 -0.59 -8.07 -17.22
N GLU A 22 -0.28 -8.00 -18.51
CA GLU A 22 0.93 -7.34 -19.03
C GLU A 22 0.91 -5.83 -18.79
N GLU A 23 -0.23 -5.17 -19.00
CA GLU A 23 -0.40 -3.75 -18.74
C GLU A 23 -0.23 -3.47 -17.23
N LEU A 24 -0.84 -4.30 -16.39
CA LEU A 24 -0.72 -4.13 -14.95
C LEU A 24 0.69 -4.42 -14.43
N ASP A 25 1.41 -5.41 -14.98
CA ASP A 25 2.80 -5.66 -14.62
C ASP A 25 3.69 -4.46 -15.00
N ALA A 26 3.49 -3.88 -16.18
CA ALA A 26 4.19 -2.66 -16.61
C ALA A 26 3.86 -1.44 -15.72
N LEU A 27 2.62 -1.31 -15.26
CA LEU A 27 2.22 -0.28 -14.29
C LEU A 27 2.84 -0.53 -12.91
N THR A 28 2.87 -1.79 -12.46
CA THR A 28 3.47 -2.21 -11.19
C THR A 28 4.98 -1.96 -11.19
N LEU A 29 5.67 -2.25 -12.30
CA LEU A 29 7.09 -1.95 -12.48
C LEU A 29 7.36 -0.43 -12.44
N GLN A 30 6.54 0.37 -13.12
CA GLN A 30 6.66 1.83 -13.05
C GLN A 30 6.48 2.35 -11.63
N LEU A 31 5.48 1.86 -10.89
CA LEU A 31 5.29 2.26 -9.49
C LEU A 31 6.48 1.85 -8.62
N ARG A 32 7.03 0.65 -8.84
CA ARG A 32 8.25 0.20 -8.16
C ARG A 32 9.42 1.14 -8.41
N GLU A 33 9.65 1.57 -9.65
CA GLU A 33 10.74 2.50 -9.95
C GLU A 33 10.57 3.81 -9.18
N ARG A 34 9.35 4.36 -9.15
CA ARG A 34 9.04 5.57 -8.37
C ARG A 34 9.26 5.40 -6.87
N LEU A 35 8.88 4.25 -6.32
CA LEU A 35 9.10 3.93 -4.91
C LEU A 35 10.59 3.78 -4.58
N LEU A 36 11.40 3.27 -5.51
CA LEU A 36 12.85 3.19 -5.37
C LEU A 36 13.56 4.55 -5.48
N GLU A 37 12.89 5.59 -6.01
CA GLU A 37 13.40 6.97 -5.93
C GLU A 37 13.31 7.55 -4.50
N LEU A 38 12.49 6.95 -3.63
CA LEU A 38 12.41 7.30 -2.21
C LEU A 38 13.54 6.61 -1.43
N ASP A 39 13.82 7.11 -0.22
CA ASP A 39 14.81 6.55 0.73
C ASP A 39 14.31 5.24 1.38
N VAL A 40 13.78 4.33 0.56
CA VAL A 40 13.27 3.02 0.96
C VAL A 40 14.43 2.03 1.08
N ASP A 41 14.31 1.09 2.01
CA ASP A 41 15.33 0.05 2.22
C ASP A 41 15.26 -1.03 1.12
N ARG A 42 14.04 -1.42 0.74
CA ARG A 42 13.82 -2.49 -0.24
C ARG A 42 12.46 -2.40 -0.92
N VAL A 43 12.38 -2.71 -2.21
CA VAL A 43 11.12 -2.89 -2.94
C VAL A 43 11.14 -4.18 -3.75
N GLU A 44 10.27 -5.12 -3.38
CA GLU A 44 10.17 -6.45 -3.97
C GLU A 44 8.84 -6.62 -4.71
N LEU A 45 8.87 -7.33 -5.84
CA LEU A 45 7.66 -7.75 -6.54
C LEU A 45 7.22 -9.07 -5.93
N ASP A 46 6.02 -9.10 -5.35
CA ASP A 46 5.38 -10.35 -4.97
C ASP A 46 4.53 -10.83 -6.15
N ARG A 47 4.97 -11.90 -6.79
CA ARG A 47 4.22 -12.55 -7.86
C ARG A 47 3.37 -13.70 -7.34
N SER A 48 3.22 -13.82 -6.03
CA SER A 48 2.52 -14.94 -5.41
C SER A 48 1.02 -14.95 -5.72
N GLY A 49 0.51 -13.91 -6.40
CA GLY A 49 -0.87 -13.87 -6.89
C GLY A 49 -1.88 -13.93 -5.75
N ALA A 50 -1.51 -13.44 -4.57
CA ALA A 50 -2.37 -13.41 -3.41
C ALA A 50 -3.53 -12.45 -3.69
N VAL A 51 -4.62 -13.03 -4.21
CA VAL A 51 -5.90 -12.37 -4.38
C VAL A 51 -6.30 -11.83 -3.00
N PRO A 52 -6.52 -10.51 -2.85
CA PRO A 52 -6.86 -9.94 -1.56
C PRO A 52 -8.13 -10.63 -1.01
N ALA A 53 -8.14 -10.90 0.29
CA ALA A 53 -9.24 -11.56 0.99
C ALA A 53 -10.46 -10.63 1.00
N GLY A 54 -11.20 -10.60 -0.11
CA GLY A 54 -12.27 -9.64 -0.36
C GLY A 54 -12.62 -9.48 -1.84
N ALA A 55 -11.69 -9.82 -2.75
CA ALA A 55 -11.98 -9.84 -4.17
C ALA A 55 -12.96 -10.97 -4.50
N LYS A 56 -14.11 -10.60 -5.07
CA LYS A 56 -15.10 -11.58 -5.53
C LYS A 56 -14.49 -12.36 -6.71
N PRO A 57 -14.63 -13.70 -6.76
CA PRO A 57 -14.03 -14.52 -7.81
C PRO A 57 -14.55 -14.25 -9.23
N ALA A 58 -15.63 -13.47 -9.38
CA ALA A 58 -16.13 -13.02 -10.68
C ALA A 58 -15.31 -11.86 -11.28
N ASP A 59 -14.53 -11.16 -10.47
CA ASP A 59 -13.58 -10.12 -10.86
C ASP A 59 -12.16 -10.73 -10.84
N ALA A 60 -11.92 -11.73 -11.70
CA ALA A 60 -10.57 -12.22 -11.98
C ALA A 60 -9.79 -11.13 -12.74
N LEU A 61 -9.47 -10.06 -12.01
CA LEU A 61 -8.73 -8.92 -12.49
C LEU A 61 -7.26 -9.27 -12.51
N ALA A 62 -6.52 -8.63 -13.43
CA ALA A 62 -5.07 -8.60 -13.30
C ALA A 62 -4.70 -8.10 -11.89
N VAL A 63 -3.74 -8.76 -11.24
CA VAL A 63 -3.23 -8.34 -9.93
C VAL A 63 -1.71 -8.19 -9.97
N GLY A 64 -1.22 -7.07 -9.44
CA GLY A 64 0.20 -6.81 -9.22
C GLY A 64 0.45 -6.55 -7.74
N VAL A 65 1.48 -7.17 -7.15
CA VAL A 65 1.80 -6.98 -5.73
C VAL A 65 3.23 -6.49 -5.55
N LEU A 66 3.40 -5.48 -4.69
CA LEU A 66 4.68 -4.92 -4.28
C LEU A 66 4.82 -4.96 -2.77
N VAL A 67 6.02 -5.26 -2.29
CA VAL A 67 6.38 -5.20 -0.88
C VAL A 67 7.49 -4.18 -0.70
N VAL A 68 7.17 -3.10 -0.01
CA VAL A 68 8.09 -2.00 0.31
C VAL A 68 8.54 -2.14 1.75
N THR A 69 9.84 -2.18 1.98
CA THR A 69 10.43 -2.10 3.33
C THR A 69 11.08 -0.74 3.48
N ALA A 70 10.64 0.06 4.44
CA ALA A 70 11.18 1.39 4.67
C ALA A 70 10.96 1.85 6.11
N ALA A 71 11.58 2.96 6.50
CA ALA A 71 11.32 3.59 7.78
C ALA A 71 9.92 4.26 7.79
N PRO A 72 9.25 4.42 8.96
CA PRO A 72 7.89 4.94 9.05
C PRO A 72 7.70 6.32 8.40
N PHE A 73 8.70 7.20 8.51
CA PHE A 73 8.64 8.52 7.91
C PHE A 73 8.69 8.46 6.37
N VAL A 74 9.39 7.48 5.79
CA VAL A 74 9.45 7.25 4.33
C VAL A 74 8.17 6.61 3.83
N LEU A 75 7.52 5.74 4.64
CA LEU A 75 6.24 5.13 4.28
C LEU A 75 5.16 6.18 4.03
N ARG A 76 5.15 7.29 4.78
CA ARG A 76 4.23 8.41 4.51
C ARG A 76 4.44 9.00 3.11
N SER A 77 5.69 9.23 2.70
CA SER A 77 6.02 9.67 1.34
C SER A 77 5.67 8.62 0.28
N ALA A 78 5.85 7.34 0.59
CA ALA A 78 5.48 6.25 -0.31
C ALA A 78 3.96 6.18 -0.55
N VAL A 79 3.15 6.33 0.50
CA VAL A 79 1.69 6.37 0.39
C VAL A 79 1.22 7.60 -0.42
N ASP A 80 1.82 8.77 -0.20
CA ASP A 80 1.49 9.99 -0.96
C ASP A 80 1.86 9.87 -2.46
N LEU A 81 3.00 9.24 -2.75
CA LEU A 81 3.43 8.91 -4.10
C LEU A 81 2.44 7.95 -4.77
N VAL A 82 2.06 6.87 -4.08
CA VAL A 82 1.09 5.89 -4.58
C VAL A 82 -0.24 6.58 -4.87
N ARG A 83 -0.71 7.45 -3.98
CA ARG A 83 -1.93 8.25 -4.17
C ARG A 83 -1.86 9.11 -5.43
N THR A 84 -0.82 9.92 -5.57
CA THR A 84 -0.65 10.81 -6.74
C THR A 84 -0.52 10.01 -8.04
N TRP A 85 0.10 8.83 -7.97
CA TRP A 85 0.23 7.92 -9.09
C TRP A 85 -1.13 7.32 -9.51
N ILE A 86 -1.99 6.93 -8.56
CA ILE A 86 -3.35 6.44 -8.85
C ILE A 86 -4.21 7.51 -9.52
N GLU A 87 -4.12 8.78 -9.08
CA GLU A 87 -4.88 9.90 -9.68
C GLU A 87 -4.56 10.10 -11.18
N THR A 88 -3.38 9.67 -11.64
CA THR A 88 -2.90 9.89 -13.01
C THR A 88 -2.94 8.63 -13.89
N ARG A 89 -3.42 7.50 -13.38
CA ARG A 89 -3.35 6.19 -14.05
C ARG A 89 -4.70 5.46 -14.05
N PRO A 90 -4.96 4.57 -15.02
CA PRO A 90 -6.21 3.81 -15.11
C PRO A 90 -6.25 2.62 -14.14
N VAL A 91 -5.71 2.75 -12.93
CA VAL A 91 -5.83 1.72 -11.89
C VAL A 91 -7.11 1.95 -11.10
N ARG A 92 -7.87 0.88 -10.85
CA ARG A 92 -9.22 1.02 -10.29
C ARG A 92 -9.23 0.98 -8.77
N THR A 93 -8.41 0.11 -8.20
CA THR A 93 -8.28 -0.08 -6.76
C THR A 93 -6.84 -0.40 -6.42
N VAL A 94 -6.32 0.23 -5.37
CA VAL A 94 -5.03 -0.12 -4.78
C VAL A 94 -5.24 -0.36 -3.29
N SER A 95 -4.96 -1.58 -2.84
CA SER A 95 -5.00 -1.93 -1.42
C SER A 95 -3.61 -1.78 -0.82
N ILE A 96 -3.50 -1.04 0.27
CA ILE A 96 -2.28 -0.80 1.02
C ILE A 96 -2.40 -1.50 2.36
N THR A 97 -1.58 -2.51 2.62
CA THR A 97 -1.57 -3.23 3.90
C THR A 97 -0.25 -3.00 4.61
N LEU A 98 -0.30 -2.53 5.86
CA LEU A 98 0.88 -2.42 6.72
C LEU A 98 0.65 -3.37 7.89
N GLY A 99 1.48 -4.39 8.11
CA GLY A 99 1.21 -5.34 9.21
C GLY A 99 -0.20 -5.95 9.14
N GLU A 100 -1.06 -5.65 10.13
CA GLU A 100 -2.42 -6.19 10.27
C GLU A 100 -3.54 -5.30 9.71
N ASP A 101 -3.34 -4.00 9.56
CA ASP A 101 -4.35 -3.11 8.99
C ASP A 101 -4.15 -2.89 7.49
N SER A 102 -5.27 -2.91 6.77
CA SER A 102 -5.36 -2.69 5.33
C SER A 102 -6.21 -1.46 5.03
N LEU A 103 -5.77 -0.67 4.06
CA LEU A 103 -6.46 0.49 3.54
C LEU A 103 -6.69 0.30 2.05
N GLU A 104 -7.96 0.24 1.63
CA GLU A 104 -8.30 0.23 0.21
C GLU A 104 -8.47 1.65 -0.32
N LEU A 105 -7.65 1.99 -1.31
CA LEU A 105 -7.76 3.22 -2.08
C LEU A 105 -8.54 2.90 -3.35
N GLU A 106 -9.85 3.13 -3.29
CA GLU A 106 -10.72 3.19 -4.47
C GLU A 106 -10.74 4.62 -5.02
N ALA A 107 -11.32 4.83 -6.21
CA ALA A 107 -11.58 6.16 -6.77
C ALA A 107 -12.64 6.94 -5.96
N VAL A 108 -12.35 7.21 -4.68
CA VAL A 108 -13.09 8.09 -3.79
C VAL A 108 -12.55 9.51 -3.89
N SER A 109 -13.31 10.49 -3.37
CA SER A 109 -12.89 11.89 -3.38
C SER A 109 -11.53 12.09 -2.71
N PRO A 110 -10.60 12.88 -3.29
CA PRO A 110 -9.23 13.04 -2.79
C PRO A 110 -9.17 13.57 -1.33
N ALA A 111 -10.19 14.31 -0.90
CA ALA A 111 -10.30 14.82 0.47
C ALA A 111 -10.61 13.74 1.52
N ASP A 112 -11.42 12.73 1.17
CA ASP A 112 -11.73 11.62 2.07
C ASP A 112 -10.56 10.65 2.14
N GLN A 113 -9.87 10.45 1.02
CA GLN A 113 -8.67 9.64 0.94
C GLN A 113 -7.53 10.17 1.82
N GLN A 114 -7.28 11.49 1.79
CA GLN A 114 -6.26 12.13 2.64
C GLN A 114 -6.54 11.90 4.12
N ARG A 115 -7.80 12.04 4.56
CA ARG A 115 -8.18 11.81 5.96
C ARG A 115 -8.00 10.35 6.38
N LEU A 116 -8.35 9.40 5.50
CA LEU A 116 -8.15 7.97 5.77
C LEU A 116 -6.67 7.61 5.89
N ILE A 117 -5.81 8.16 5.01
CA ILE A 117 -4.36 7.97 5.06
C ILE A 117 -3.79 8.55 6.36
N GLU A 118 -4.19 9.77 6.73
CA GLU A 118 -3.72 10.40 7.96
C GLU A 118 -4.15 9.62 9.20
N ALA A 119 -5.40 9.17 9.26
CA ALA A 119 -5.91 8.35 10.35
C ALA A 119 -5.18 7.00 10.44
N PHE A 120 -4.96 6.35 9.29
CA PHE A 120 -4.23 5.10 9.20
C PHE A 120 -2.78 5.24 9.67
N LEU A 121 -2.07 6.29 9.23
CA LEU A 121 -0.70 6.55 9.67
C LEU A 121 -0.62 6.97 11.14
N ALA A 122 -1.61 7.73 11.64
CA ALA A 122 -1.67 8.15 13.04
C ALA A 122 -1.93 6.95 13.97
N ALA A 123 -2.80 6.02 13.58
CA ALA A 123 -3.03 4.79 14.34
C ALA A 123 -1.73 3.98 14.53
N ARG A 124 -0.82 3.98 13.55
CA ARG A 124 0.49 3.31 13.65
C ARG A 124 1.50 4.00 14.52
N ASP A 125 1.41 5.32 14.65
CA ASP A 125 2.27 6.08 15.57
C ASP A 125 1.84 5.81 17.03
N GLN A 126 0.55 5.55 17.26
CA GLN A 126 -0.03 5.31 18.59
C GLN A 126 0.02 3.86 19.09
N GLU A 127 0.47 2.88 18.29
CA GLU A 127 0.75 1.51 18.76
C GLU A 127 2.09 1.41 19.54
N ARG A 128 2.31 2.43 20.37
CA ARG A 128 3.37 2.58 21.37
C ARG A 128 2.76 2.92 22.73
N GLU A 129 1.69 2.24 23.10
CA GLU A 129 1.32 2.04 24.50
C GLU A 129 0.78 0.61 24.66
N PRO A 130 1.56 -0.35 25.19
CA PRO A 130 0.91 -1.45 25.88
C PRO A 130 0.17 -0.80 27.05
N ALA A 131 -1.16 -0.89 27.03
CA ALA A 131 -1.96 -0.73 28.24
C ALA A 131 -1.60 -1.89 29.19
N ASP A 132 -0.43 -1.79 29.82
CA ASP A 132 -0.16 -2.45 31.09
C ASP A 132 -0.88 -1.63 32.16
N GLY A 133 -2.02 -2.15 32.57
CA GLY A 133 -2.96 -1.51 33.49
C GLY A 133 -3.88 -2.55 34.11
N GLN A 134 -3.27 -3.58 34.71
CA GLN A 134 -3.62 -4.17 36.00
C GLN A 134 -5.07 -4.02 36.50
N ASP A 135 -5.82 -5.12 36.50
CA ASP A 135 -6.99 -5.38 37.36
C ASP A 135 -7.22 -6.91 37.38
N GLY A 136 -7.05 -7.69 38.46
CA GLY A 136 -6.69 -7.41 39.86
C GLY A 136 -6.32 -8.72 40.58
#